data_AF-A0A353EWA9-F1
#
_entry.id   AF-A0A353EWA9-F1
#
_cell.length_a   1.000
_cell.length_b   1.000
_cell.length_c   1.000
_cell.angle_alpha   90.00
_cell.angle_beta   90.00
_cell.angle_gamma   90.00
#
_symmetry.space_group_name_H-M   'P 1'
#
loop_
_entity.id
_entity.type
_entity.pdbx_description
1 polymer ?
#
loop_
_entity_poly.entity_id
_entity_poly.type
_entity_poly.pdbx_seq_one_letter_code
_entity_poly.pdbx_strand_id
1 'polypeptide(L)'
;MVGILCAVAALLCVLGLSACKKKGHVHEWGEWEVIKEPTCSEEGKRMRTCSGCTEAETEAIEKIAHTYDVERISDEALKSAATCTGAAVY
;
A
#
# COMPACT_ATOMS: atom_id res chain seq x y z
N MET A 1 28.00 11.34 14.28
CA MET A 1 28.37 10.15 13.47
C MET A 1 27.37 9.04 13.82
N VAL A 2 26.24 9.03 13.11
CA VAL A 2 25.12 8.09 13.29
C VAL A 2 25.33 6.97 12.28
N GLY A 3 25.98 5.91 12.71
CA GLY A 3 26.27 4.76 11.87
C GLY A 3 26.73 3.63 12.77
N ILE A 4 26.23 2.43 12.53
CA ILE A 4 26.57 1.19 13.26
C ILE A 4 25.72 0.92 14.53
N LEU A 5 24.43 1.29 14.51
CA LEU A 5 23.39 0.66 15.37
C LEU A 5 22.35 -0.14 14.55
N CYS A 6 22.61 -0.32 13.24
CA CYS A 6 21.68 -0.95 12.29
C CYS A 6 21.94 -2.45 12.02
N ALA A 7 22.88 -3.11 12.71
CA ALA A 7 23.29 -4.47 12.33
C ALA A 7 23.31 -5.51 13.47
N VAL A 8 22.78 -5.19 14.67
CA VAL A 8 22.74 -6.17 15.79
C VAL A 8 21.32 -6.61 16.17
N ALA A 9 20.28 -6.02 15.57
CA ALA A 9 18.90 -6.49 15.72
C ALA A 9 18.56 -7.72 14.84
N ALA A 10 19.49 -8.18 13.99
CA ALA A 10 19.29 -9.32 13.09
C ALA A 10 19.85 -10.65 13.62
N LEU A 11 20.52 -10.68 14.78
CA LEU A 11 21.07 -11.94 15.36
C LEU A 11 20.42 -12.37 16.68
N LEU A 12 19.53 -11.56 17.27
CA LEU A 12 18.70 -11.93 18.44
C LEU A 12 17.29 -12.38 18.05
N CYS A 13 17.10 -12.90 16.82
CA CYS A 13 15.84 -13.52 16.40
C CYS A 13 15.97 -15.03 16.12
N VAL A 14 17.15 -15.64 16.33
CA VAL A 14 17.37 -17.09 16.10
C VAL A 14 17.39 -17.91 17.40
N LEU A 15 17.43 -17.28 18.57
CA LEU A 15 17.30 -17.95 19.87
C LEU A 15 16.00 -17.49 20.54
N GLY A 16 14.92 -18.20 20.25
CA GLY A 16 13.61 -17.95 20.82
C GLY A 16 13.65 -17.95 22.34
N LEU A 17 13.45 -16.77 22.93
CA LEU A 17 13.10 -16.59 24.35
C LEU A 17 12.23 -15.34 24.48
N SER A 18 10.93 -15.54 24.30
CA SER A 18 9.90 -15.00 25.20
C SER A 18 8.54 -15.50 24.71
N ALA A 19 8.27 -16.77 24.99
CA ALA A 19 6.91 -17.29 25.01
C ALA A 19 6.15 -16.64 26.17
N CYS A 20 5.75 -15.37 26.02
CA CYS A 20 4.63 -14.84 26.77
C CYS A 20 3.39 -15.57 26.27
N LYS A 21 3.01 -16.61 27.01
CA LYS A 21 1.84 -17.47 26.75
C LYS A 21 0.57 -16.60 26.85
N LYS A 22 0.24 -15.83 25.81
CA LYS A 22 -1.09 -15.22 25.67
C LYS A 22 -2.07 -16.39 25.62
N LYS A 23 -3.05 -16.43 26.52
CA LYS A 23 -4.16 -17.39 26.43
C LYS A 23 -4.82 -17.15 25.08
N GLY A 24 -4.62 -18.06 24.14
CA GLY A 24 -5.20 -17.98 22.81
C GLY A 24 -6.72 -18.09 22.97
N HIS A 25 -7.42 -17.00 22.69
CA HIS A 25 -8.85 -17.03 22.44
C HIS A 25 -9.03 -16.91 20.93
N VAL A 26 -10.13 -17.45 20.42
CA VAL A 26 -10.52 -17.23 19.03
C VAL A 26 -11.00 -15.79 18.92
N HIS A 27 -10.43 -15.03 17.99
CA HIS A 27 -10.84 -13.66 17.77
C HIS A 27 -12.18 -13.63 17.04
N GLU A 28 -13.18 -13.03 17.69
CA GLU A 28 -14.42 -12.63 17.05
C GLU A 28 -14.21 -11.22 16.48
N TRP A 29 -13.73 -11.17 15.25
CA TRP A 29 -13.48 -9.92 14.56
C TRP A 29 -14.79 -9.25 14.13
N GLY A 30 -14.91 -7.95 14.41
CA GLY A 30 -16.00 -7.13 13.88
C GLY A 30 -15.83 -6.78 12.41
N GLU A 31 -16.73 -5.92 11.93
CA GLU A 31 -16.69 -5.34 10.59
C GLU A 31 -15.40 -4.50 10.39
N TRP A 32 -14.96 -4.43 9.14
CA TRP A 32 -13.86 -3.55 8.75
C TRP A 32 -14.33 -2.11 8.66
N GLU A 33 -13.58 -1.20 9.28
CA GLU A 33 -13.78 0.24 9.18
C GLU A 33 -12.61 0.86 8.39
N VAL A 34 -12.91 1.71 7.40
CA VAL A 34 -11.88 2.43 6.65
C VAL A 34 -11.43 3.63 7.48
N ILE A 35 -10.18 3.59 7.93
CA ILE A 35 -9.56 4.69 8.70
C ILE A 35 -8.77 5.67 7.82
N LYS A 36 -8.43 5.25 6.60
CA LYS A 36 -7.83 6.10 5.57
C LYS A 36 -8.33 5.65 4.21
N GLU A 37 -8.96 6.55 3.46
CA GLU A 37 -9.41 6.24 2.10
C GLU A 37 -8.20 6.08 1.15
N PRO A 38 -8.23 5.09 0.24
CA PRO A 38 -7.21 4.98 -0.81
C PRO A 38 -7.39 6.10 -1.84
N THR A 39 -6.27 6.62 -2.35
CA THR A 39 -6.26 7.57 -3.47
C THR A 39 -5.51 6.97 -4.65
N CYS A 40 -5.39 7.70 -5.78
CA CYS A 40 -4.56 7.24 -6.89
C CYS A 40 -3.04 7.30 -6.59
N SER A 41 -2.65 8.09 -5.58
CA SER A 41 -1.25 8.29 -5.19
C SER A 41 -0.85 7.57 -3.91
N GLU A 42 -1.81 7.28 -3.03
CA GLU A 42 -1.56 6.71 -1.70
C GLU A 42 -2.47 5.52 -1.40
N GLU A 43 -1.92 4.53 -0.71
CA GLU A 43 -2.71 3.41 -0.17
C GLU A 43 -3.66 3.88 0.95
N GLY A 44 -4.83 3.27 0.96
CA GLY A 44 -5.80 3.38 2.05
C GLY A 44 -5.47 2.42 3.19
N LYS A 45 -6.25 2.50 4.27
CA LYS A 45 -6.13 1.60 5.43
C LYS A 45 -7.50 1.31 6.01
N ARG A 46 -7.71 0.06 6.39
CA ARG A 46 -8.86 -0.40 7.18
C ARG A 46 -8.42 -1.03 8.48
N MET A 47 -9.26 -0.93 9.49
CA MET A 47 -9.04 -1.46 10.82
C MET A 47 -10.29 -2.22 11.29
N ARG A 48 -10.11 -3.29 12.05
CA ARG A 48 -11.19 -3.97 12.77
C ARG A 48 -10.74 -4.32 14.18
N THR A 49 -11.68 -4.33 15.10
CA THR A 49 -11.40 -4.63 16.52
C THR A 49 -12.10 -5.93 16.90
N CYS A 50 -11.46 -6.76 17.71
CA CYS A 50 -12.09 -7.96 18.27
C CYS A 50 -13.16 -7.54 19.30
N SER A 51 -14.35 -8.15 19.26
CA SER A 51 -15.39 -7.86 20.25
C SER A 51 -15.03 -8.38 21.66
N GLY A 52 -14.22 -9.44 21.73
CA GLY A 52 -13.83 -10.11 22.97
C GLY A 52 -12.54 -9.59 23.62
N CYS A 53 -11.80 -8.68 22.98
CA CYS A 53 -10.58 -8.10 23.54
C CYS A 53 -10.24 -6.73 22.92
N THR A 54 -9.17 -6.09 23.39
CA THR A 54 -8.71 -4.79 22.87
C THR A 54 -7.74 -4.91 21.69
N GLU A 55 -7.63 -6.09 21.08
CA GLU A 55 -6.76 -6.29 19.92
C GLU A 55 -7.42 -5.70 18.67
N ALA A 56 -6.64 -4.94 17.90
CA ALA A 56 -7.04 -4.35 16.63
C ALA A 56 -6.15 -4.88 15.51
N GLU A 57 -6.77 -5.20 14.38
CA GLU A 57 -6.08 -5.61 13.15
C GLU A 57 -6.17 -4.47 12.14
N THR A 58 -5.07 -4.18 11.46
CA THR A 58 -4.99 -3.15 10.43
C THR A 58 -4.47 -3.76 9.13
N GLU A 59 -5.13 -3.44 8.03
CA GLU A 59 -4.74 -3.86 6.69
C GLU A 59 -4.67 -2.65 5.75
N ALA A 60 -3.75 -2.72 4.79
CA ALA A 60 -3.66 -1.75 3.70
C ALA A 60 -4.75 -2.03 2.66
N ILE A 61 -5.28 -0.95 2.07
CA ILE A 61 -6.18 -1.01 0.91
C ILE A 61 -5.38 -0.50 -0.28
N GLU A 62 -5.36 -1.27 -1.37
CA GLU A 62 -4.65 -0.87 -2.58
C GLU A 62 -5.13 0.50 -3.09
N LYS A 63 -4.20 1.24 -3.69
CA LYS A 63 -4.49 2.52 -4.34
C LYS A 63 -5.46 2.37 -5.50
N ILE A 64 -6.16 3.45 -5.83
CA ILE A 64 -7.08 3.49 -6.98
C ILE A 64 -6.26 3.38 -8.27
N ALA A 65 -6.52 2.34 -9.06
CA ALA A 65 -5.86 2.14 -10.35
C ALA A 65 -6.37 3.13 -11.40
N HIS A 66 -5.46 3.70 -12.18
CA HIS A 66 -5.82 4.44 -13.39
C HIS A 66 -6.13 3.47 -14.52
N THR A 67 -7.30 3.62 -15.14
CA THR A 67 -7.64 2.95 -16.40
C THR A 67 -7.49 3.99 -17.52
N TYR A 68 -6.68 3.67 -18.53
CA TYR A 68 -6.49 4.53 -19.70
C TYR A 68 -6.89 3.77 -20.96
N ASP A 69 -7.85 4.31 -21.70
CA ASP A 69 -8.14 3.87 -23.05
C ASP A 69 -7.22 4.63 -24.00
N VAL A 70 -6.25 3.92 -24.57
CA VAL A 70 -5.34 4.49 -25.58
C VAL A 70 -5.92 4.28 -26.96
N GLU A 71 -6.62 5.29 -27.46
CA GLU A 71 -6.94 5.37 -28.87
C GLU A 71 -5.79 6.06 -29.61
N ARG A 72 -5.26 5.39 -30.62
CA ARG A 72 -4.28 6.02 -31.52
C ARG A 72 -5.08 6.97 -32.42
N ILE A 73 -4.77 8.27 -32.33
CA ILE A 73 -5.17 9.22 -33.36
C ILE A 73 -4.73 8.69 -34.72
N SER A 74 -5.66 8.69 -35.66
CA SER A 74 -5.38 8.25 -37.02
C SER A 74 -4.43 9.22 -37.71
N ASP A 75 -3.69 8.75 -38.69
CA ASP A 75 -2.67 9.56 -39.36
C ASP A 75 -3.30 10.77 -40.10
N GLU A 76 -4.59 10.73 -40.41
CA GLU A 76 -5.34 11.87 -40.96
C GLU A 76 -5.55 13.01 -39.95
N ALA A 77 -5.69 12.66 -38.67
CA ALA A 77 -5.81 13.62 -37.58
C ALA A 77 -4.44 14.12 -37.11
N LEU A 78 -3.32 13.61 -37.64
CA LEU A 78 -1.98 14.08 -37.33
C LEU A 78 -1.46 14.97 -38.47
N LYS A 79 -1.72 16.28 -38.38
CA LYS A 79 -1.25 17.26 -39.37
C LYS A 79 0.28 17.35 -39.43
N SER A 80 0.96 17.22 -38.29
CA SER A 80 2.42 17.11 -38.23
C SER A 80 2.88 16.39 -36.96
N ALA A 81 3.82 15.46 -37.11
CA ALA A 81 4.45 14.79 -35.97
C ALA A 81 5.33 15.74 -35.15
N ALA A 82 5.53 15.42 -33.87
CA ALA A 82 6.49 16.14 -33.03
C ALA A 82 7.91 15.93 -33.55
N THR A 83 8.73 16.99 -33.44
CA THR A 83 10.15 17.00 -33.82
C THR A 83 10.99 17.55 -32.67
N CYS A 84 12.32 17.47 -32.76
CA CYS A 84 13.22 17.99 -31.72
C CYS A 84 13.07 19.49 -31.45
N THR A 85 12.44 20.23 -32.38
CA THR A 85 12.27 21.69 -32.31
C THR A 85 10.81 22.13 -32.39
N GLY A 86 9.84 21.20 -32.40
CA GLY A 86 8.43 21.56 -32.57
C GLY A 86 7.46 20.49 -32.06
N ALA A 87 6.32 20.94 -31.52
CA ALA A 87 5.26 20.07 -31.04
C ALA A 87 4.48 19.41 -32.20
N ALA A 88 3.81 18.29 -31.91
CA ALA A 88 2.86 17.70 -32.83
C ALA A 88 1.65 18.62 -33.03
N VAL A 89 1.12 18.65 -34.25
CA VAL A 89 -0.13 19.34 -34.59
C VAL A 89 -1.13 18.27 -35.02
N TYR A 90 -2.27 18.25 -34.37
CA TYR A 90 -3.41 17.40 -34.69
C TYR A 90 -4.53 18.22 -35.37
#